data_AF-A0A348Q5Q4-F1
#
_entry.id   AF-A0A348Q5Q4-F1
#
_cell.length_a   1.000
_cell.length_b   1.000
_cell.length_c   1.000
_cell.angle_alpha   90.00
_cell.angle_beta   90.00
_cell.angle_gamma   90.00
#
_symmetry.space_group_name_H-M   'P 1'
#
loop_
_entity.id
_entity.type
_entity.pdbx_description
1 polymer ?
#
loop_
_entity_poly.entity_id
_entity_poly.type
_entity_poly.pdbx_seq_one_letter_code
_entity_poly.pdbx_strand_id
1 'polypeptide(L)'
;MSATEAKTVSKSALRKGKPKAGVEGLLRVVEGSPIVMDPSRDSLLTEFGKKTLQDRYLLPGESYQDMFARVSLAFADDTEHAQRLYDYMSKLWFMPATPVLSNGGAARGLPISCFLNQVGDSLDDIVETWTENVWLASNGGGIGTYWGNVRSIGEKVGQNGQTSGIIPFIRVMDSLTLAISQGSLRRGSAACYIDVHHPEIEEFLEIRKASGDFNRKSLNLHHGINITDDFMEAVKNDEDYGLISPKSKEVIRTINARKLWQKILELRMQTGEPYLLFTDTVNNAMPAHQRKLGLKVTQSNLCSEITLPTGVDHAGQDRTAVCCLSSVNAEKYLEWSKDETFIEDIFRFLDNVLEDFIERAPPEMARAVYSAKRERSVGLGLMGFHSFLQTMNVPLESAM
;
A
#
# COMPACT_ATOMS: atom_id res chain seq x y z
N MET A 1 3.49 61.81 -13.97
CA MET A 1 2.90 60.73 -13.16
C MET A 1 3.15 59.43 -13.89
N SER A 2 4.25 58.73 -13.57
CA SER A 2 4.59 57.44 -14.18
C SER A 2 3.87 56.34 -13.41
N ALA A 3 3.00 55.60 -14.09
CA ALA A 3 2.49 54.34 -13.56
C ALA A 3 3.59 53.28 -13.73
N THR A 4 4.25 52.96 -12.63
CA THR A 4 5.18 51.83 -12.53
C THR A 4 4.44 50.53 -12.77
N GLU A 5 4.82 49.82 -13.83
CA GLU A 5 4.44 48.44 -14.10
C GLU A 5 4.84 47.56 -12.90
N ALA A 6 3.83 47.04 -12.19
CA ALA A 6 4.03 45.98 -11.25
C ALA A 6 4.40 44.71 -12.02
N LYS A 7 5.69 44.39 -12.07
CA LYS A 7 6.17 43.07 -12.47
C LYS A 7 5.51 42.02 -11.57
N THR A 8 4.53 41.31 -12.10
CA THR A 8 4.03 40.05 -11.53
C THR A 8 5.19 39.05 -11.55
N VAL A 9 5.89 38.95 -10.42
CA VAL A 9 6.78 37.82 -10.13
C VAL A 9 5.89 36.59 -10.04
N SER A 10 5.88 35.79 -11.10
CA SER A 10 5.35 34.42 -11.10
C SER A 10 6.11 33.61 -10.06
N LYS A 11 5.60 33.59 -8.82
CA LYS A 11 5.97 32.57 -7.85
C LYS A 11 5.37 31.25 -8.35
N SER A 12 6.12 30.49 -9.15
CA SER A 12 5.91 29.05 -9.25
C SER A 12 6.37 28.41 -7.94
N ALA A 13 5.70 28.74 -6.84
CA ALA A 13 5.86 27.98 -5.61
C ALA A 13 5.33 26.57 -5.93
N LEU A 14 6.24 25.61 -6.02
CA LEU A 14 5.90 24.18 -6.08
C LEU A 14 4.80 23.93 -5.05
N ARG A 15 3.61 23.51 -5.50
CA ARG A 15 2.50 23.21 -4.60
C ARG A 15 2.96 22.06 -3.70
N LYS A 16 2.98 22.30 -2.38
CA LYS A 16 3.43 21.35 -1.36
C LYS A 16 2.78 19.97 -1.57
N GLY A 17 3.57 18.89 -1.44
CA GLY A 17 3.09 17.51 -1.55
C GLY A 17 2.66 17.05 -2.94
N LYS A 18 2.91 17.84 -4.00
CA LYS A 18 2.75 17.38 -5.39
C LYS A 18 4.04 16.75 -5.92
N PRO A 19 3.95 15.73 -6.78
CA PRO A 19 5.12 15.14 -7.41
C PRO A 19 5.92 16.23 -8.11
N LYS A 20 7.25 16.14 -8.05
CA LYS A 20 8.12 16.98 -8.87
C LYS A 20 7.78 16.72 -10.34
N ALA A 21 7.84 17.78 -11.15
CA ALA A 21 7.77 17.60 -12.60
C ALA A 21 8.89 16.63 -13.00
N GLY A 22 8.54 15.60 -13.78
CA GLY A 22 9.57 14.75 -14.39
C GLY A 22 10.50 15.59 -15.25
N VAL A 23 11.68 15.05 -15.57
CA VAL A 23 12.61 15.64 -16.55
C VAL A 23 11.79 16.10 -17.77
N GLU A 24 11.94 17.35 -18.19
CA GLU A 24 11.16 17.98 -19.27
C GLU A 24 11.07 17.08 -20.50
N GLY A 25 9.98 16.32 -20.55
CA GLY A 25 9.66 15.35 -21.58
C GLY A 25 8.16 15.40 -21.70
N LEU A 26 7.70 16.02 -22.80
CA LEU A 26 6.31 16.17 -23.19
C LEU A 26 5.46 14.96 -22.81
N LEU A 27 4.20 15.20 -22.46
CA LEU A 27 3.12 14.24 -22.66
C LEU A 27 3.19 13.77 -24.11
N ARG A 28 4.00 12.76 -24.40
CA ARG A 28 4.10 12.19 -25.74
C ARG A 28 2.93 11.24 -25.83
N VAL A 29 1.81 11.77 -26.32
CA VAL A 29 1.02 10.97 -27.27
C VAL A 29 2.05 10.43 -28.27
N VAL A 30 1.99 9.13 -28.50
CA VAL A 30 3.05 8.24 -29.03
C VAL A 30 3.40 8.55 -30.51
N GLU A 31 3.31 9.81 -30.95
CA GLU A 31 3.76 10.27 -32.26
C GLU A 31 5.28 10.17 -32.36
N GLY A 32 5.76 9.24 -33.20
CA GLY A 32 7.19 8.97 -33.41
C GLY A 32 7.82 8.00 -32.41
N SER A 33 7.02 7.18 -31.72
CA SER A 33 7.54 6.14 -30.82
C SER A 33 8.41 5.13 -31.55
N PRO A 34 9.53 4.68 -30.94
CA PRO A 34 10.34 3.62 -31.50
C PRO A 34 9.72 2.23 -31.32
N ILE A 35 8.61 2.11 -30.57
CA ILE A 35 7.85 0.85 -30.41
C ILE A 35 6.94 0.64 -31.63
N VAL A 36 7.00 -0.55 -32.19
CA VAL A 36 6.08 -1.03 -33.22
C VAL A 36 4.81 -1.52 -32.54
N MET A 37 3.74 -0.71 -32.61
CA MET A 37 2.42 -1.04 -32.06
C MET A 37 1.59 -1.89 -33.02
N ASP A 38 0.74 -2.74 -32.44
CA ASP A 38 -0.20 -3.63 -33.12
C ASP A 38 -1.63 -3.34 -32.66
N PRO A 39 -2.37 -2.48 -33.39
CA PRO A 39 -3.76 -2.13 -33.08
C PRO A 39 -4.73 -3.33 -33.06
N SER A 40 -4.37 -4.44 -33.72
CA SER A 40 -5.25 -5.61 -33.76
C SER A 40 -5.43 -6.27 -32.38
N ARG A 41 -4.51 -6.02 -31.44
CA ARG A 41 -4.55 -6.54 -30.07
C ARG A 41 -5.63 -5.92 -29.19
N ASP A 42 -6.28 -4.85 -29.66
CA ASP A 42 -7.50 -4.34 -29.03
C ASP A 42 -8.62 -5.40 -28.98
N SER A 43 -8.57 -6.40 -29.86
CA SER A 43 -9.48 -7.55 -29.86
C SER A 43 -9.29 -8.50 -28.68
N LEU A 44 -8.13 -8.47 -28.00
CA LEU A 44 -7.87 -9.26 -26.80
C LEU A 44 -8.56 -8.68 -25.55
N LEU A 45 -8.91 -7.39 -25.59
CA LEU A 45 -9.60 -6.72 -24.50
C LEU A 45 -11.11 -7.02 -24.57
N THR A 46 -11.69 -7.42 -23.44
CA THR A 46 -13.14 -7.54 -23.31
C THR A 46 -13.81 -6.17 -23.38
N GLU A 47 -15.10 -6.12 -23.77
CA GLU A 47 -15.85 -4.86 -23.83
C GLU A 47 -15.92 -4.14 -22.47
N PHE A 48 -16.01 -4.91 -21.37
CA PHE A 48 -15.94 -4.35 -20.03
C PHE A 48 -14.54 -3.81 -19.68
N GLY A 49 -13.49 -4.53 -20.09
CA GLY A 49 -12.10 -4.07 -19.94
C GLY A 49 -11.85 -2.77 -20.69
N LYS A 50 -12.29 -2.69 -21.95
CA LYS A 50 -12.24 -1.49 -22.79
C LYS A 50 -12.89 -0.27 -22.13
N LYS A 51 -14.10 -0.45 -21.59
CA LYS A 51 -14.81 0.60 -20.87
C LYS A 51 -14.07 1.03 -19.61
N THR A 52 -13.54 0.07 -18.85
CA THR A 52 -12.75 0.35 -17.64
C THR A 52 -11.50 1.16 -17.95
N LEU A 53 -10.78 0.83 -19.04
CA LEU A 53 -9.61 1.56 -19.51
C LEU A 53 -9.97 3.00 -19.92
N GLN A 54 -11.04 3.18 -20.71
CA GLN A 54 -11.54 4.49 -21.14
C GLN A 54 -11.93 5.38 -19.96
N ASP A 55 -12.64 4.84 -18.98
CA ASP A 55 -13.17 5.63 -17.87
C ASP A 55 -12.08 6.10 -16.90
N ARG A 56 -10.96 5.38 -16.79
CA ARG A 56 -10.01 5.54 -15.66
C ARG A 56 -8.54 5.63 -16.00
N TYR A 57 -8.10 5.11 -17.14
CA TYR A 57 -6.67 4.88 -17.41
C TYR A 57 -6.12 5.71 -18.56
N LEU A 58 -6.89 5.84 -19.65
CA LEU A 58 -6.45 6.56 -20.84
C LEU A 58 -6.27 8.05 -20.55
N LEU A 59 -5.20 8.61 -21.10
CA LEU A 59 -5.04 10.06 -21.20
C LEU A 59 -5.95 10.61 -22.32
N PRO A 60 -6.25 11.92 -22.31
CA PRO A 60 -7.06 12.53 -23.38
C PRO A 60 -6.44 12.27 -24.76
N GLY A 61 -7.21 11.64 -25.66
CA GLY A 61 -6.77 11.32 -27.02
C GLY A 61 -5.92 10.05 -27.18
N GLU A 62 -5.69 9.30 -26.10
CA GLU A 62 -4.88 8.09 -26.10
C GLU A 62 -5.69 6.84 -26.46
N SER A 63 -5.18 5.95 -27.32
CA SER A 63 -5.75 4.61 -27.55
C SER A 63 -5.24 3.58 -26.52
N TYR A 64 -5.79 2.37 -26.51
CA TYR A 64 -5.32 1.32 -25.59
C TYR A 64 -3.86 0.93 -25.86
N GLN A 65 -3.47 0.83 -27.13
CA GLN A 65 -2.10 0.49 -27.51
C GLN A 65 -1.14 1.64 -27.20
N ASP A 66 -1.57 2.90 -27.40
CA ASP A 66 -0.76 4.06 -27.02
C ASP A 66 -0.46 4.06 -25.51
N MET A 67 -1.46 3.72 -24.68
CA MET A 67 -1.27 3.59 -23.22
C MET A 67 -0.23 2.52 -22.88
N PHE A 68 -0.30 1.33 -23.50
CA PHE A 68 0.69 0.28 -23.27
C PHE A 68 2.09 0.70 -23.73
N ALA A 69 2.20 1.36 -24.89
CA ALA A 69 3.47 1.85 -25.41
C ALA A 69 4.08 2.96 -24.53
N ARG A 70 3.26 3.94 -24.08
CA ARG A 70 3.68 5.00 -23.16
C ARG A 70 4.25 4.41 -21.87
N VAL A 71 3.53 3.49 -21.25
CA VAL A 71 3.97 2.89 -19.97
C VAL A 71 5.22 2.03 -20.16
N SER A 72 5.34 1.34 -21.29
CA SER A 72 6.56 0.59 -21.62
C SER A 72 7.76 1.51 -21.75
N LEU A 73 7.64 2.59 -22.54
CA LEU A 73 8.73 3.56 -22.73
C LEU A 73 9.12 4.28 -21.43
N ALA A 74 8.16 4.53 -20.54
CA ALA A 74 8.42 5.24 -19.31
C ALA A 74 9.34 4.47 -18.33
N PHE A 75 9.34 3.13 -18.41
CA PHE A 75 9.97 2.27 -17.41
C PHE A 75 10.86 1.18 -18.01
N ALA A 76 11.16 1.24 -19.30
CA ALA A 76 12.17 0.40 -19.94
C ALA A 76 13.57 1.00 -19.80
N ASP A 77 14.59 0.15 -19.90
CA ASP A 77 15.99 0.62 -19.95
C ASP A 77 16.39 1.16 -21.32
N ASP A 78 15.83 0.55 -22.38
CA ASP A 78 16.10 0.87 -23.77
C ASP A 78 14.90 0.54 -24.66
N THR A 79 15.03 0.78 -25.96
CA THR A 79 13.95 0.57 -26.94
C THR A 79 13.58 -0.91 -27.10
N GLU A 80 14.54 -1.83 -27.00
CA GLU A 80 14.27 -3.27 -27.17
C GLU A 80 13.52 -3.81 -25.96
N HIS A 81 13.93 -3.43 -24.75
CA HIS A 81 13.20 -3.72 -23.52
C HIS A 81 11.79 -3.10 -23.57
N ALA A 82 11.64 -1.87 -24.06
CA ALA A 82 10.34 -1.23 -24.20
C ALA A 82 9.42 -1.98 -25.19
N GLN A 83 9.96 -2.47 -26.31
CA GLN A 83 9.22 -3.29 -27.26
C GLN A 83 8.72 -4.59 -26.61
N ARG A 84 9.59 -5.30 -25.87
CA ARG A 84 9.21 -6.52 -25.15
C ARG A 84 8.11 -6.26 -24.12
N LEU A 85 8.25 -5.22 -23.30
CA LEU A 85 7.22 -4.82 -22.31
C LEU A 85 5.88 -4.49 -22.97
N TYR A 86 5.91 -3.76 -24.09
CA TYR A 86 4.72 -3.48 -24.88
C TYR A 86 4.07 -4.77 -25.38
N ASP A 87 4.88 -5.69 -25.92
CA ASP A 87 4.39 -6.99 -26.39
C ASP A 87 3.75 -7.80 -25.27
N TYR A 88 4.37 -7.85 -24.09
CA TYR A 88 3.84 -8.56 -22.94
C TYR A 88 2.52 -7.94 -22.43
N MET A 89 2.43 -6.62 -22.30
CA MET A 89 1.20 -5.94 -21.85
C MET A 89 0.06 -6.06 -22.86
N SER A 90 0.35 -5.79 -24.13
CA SER A 90 -0.68 -5.82 -25.19
C SER A 90 -1.16 -7.24 -25.51
N LYS A 91 -0.37 -8.28 -25.24
CA LYS A 91 -0.80 -9.70 -25.25
C LYS A 91 -1.49 -10.15 -23.96
N LEU A 92 -1.61 -9.26 -22.97
CA LEU A 92 -2.19 -9.53 -21.65
C LEU A 92 -1.42 -10.60 -20.85
N TRP A 93 -0.12 -10.75 -21.09
CA TRP A 93 0.74 -11.68 -20.33
C TRP A 93 1.01 -11.16 -18.92
N PHE A 94 1.06 -9.83 -18.76
CA PHE A 94 1.11 -9.17 -17.46
C PHE A 94 0.38 -7.83 -17.52
N MET A 95 0.03 -7.28 -16.35
CA MET A 95 -0.55 -5.94 -16.25
C MET A 95 0.03 -5.21 -15.03
N PRO A 96 0.57 -3.99 -15.18
CA PRO A 96 1.00 -3.16 -14.06
C PRO A 96 -0.18 -2.76 -13.16
N ALA A 97 0.10 -2.43 -11.91
CA ALA A 97 -0.91 -1.89 -11.01
C ALA A 97 -1.49 -0.55 -11.50
N THR A 98 -2.67 -0.20 -10.99
CA THR A 98 -3.41 0.98 -11.43
C THR A 98 -2.58 2.27 -11.48
N PRO A 99 -1.81 2.64 -10.42
CA PRO A 99 -1.03 3.87 -10.45
C PRO A 99 0.07 3.86 -11.51
N VAL A 100 0.67 2.70 -11.80
CA VAL A 100 1.69 2.56 -12.84
C VAL A 100 1.07 2.79 -14.22
N LEU A 101 -0.07 2.16 -14.49
CA LEU A 101 -0.75 2.26 -15.78
C LEU A 101 -1.30 3.69 -16.03
N SER A 102 -1.91 4.30 -15.02
CA SER A 102 -2.52 5.64 -15.12
C SER A 102 -1.51 6.80 -15.12
N ASN A 103 -0.36 6.64 -14.44
CA ASN A 103 0.60 7.73 -14.23
C ASN A 103 1.96 7.53 -14.93
N GLY A 104 2.27 6.33 -15.45
CA GLY A 104 3.55 6.05 -16.09
C GLY A 104 3.79 6.93 -17.32
N GLY A 105 4.86 7.71 -17.34
CA GLY A 105 5.13 8.67 -18.42
C GLY A 105 4.15 9.86 -18.48
N ALA A 106 3.30 10.04 -17.46
CA ALA A 106 2.44 11.22 -17.33
C ALA A 106 3.03 12.22 -16.32
N ALA A 107 2.76 13.51 -16.50
CA ALA A 107 3.21 14.57 -15.58
C ALA A 107 2.40 14.65 -14.26
N ARG A 108 1.57 13.64 -13.95
CA ARG A 108 0.66 13.64 -12.79
C ARG A 108 0.79 12.34 -11.99
N GLY A 109 0.54 12.44 -10.67
CA GLY A 109 0.50 11.29 -9.77
C GLY A 109 1.85 10.60 -9.57
N LEU A 110 1.88 9.59 -8.69
CA LEU A 110 3.03 8.71 -8.46
C LEU A 110 2.65 7.27 -8.85
N PRO A 111 3.61 6.42 -9.25
CA PRO A 111 3.30 5.09 -9.75
C PRO A 111 3.31 4.04 -8.62
N ILE A 112 2.84 4.40 -7.42
CA ILE A 112 2.87 3.54 -6.23
C ILE A 112 1.45 3.23 -5.74
N SER A 113 1.21 1.97 -5.36
CA SER A 113 -0.10 1.47 -4.96
C SER A 113 -0.42 1.66 -3.48
N CYS A 114 0.53 1.35 -2.59
CA CYS A 114 0.31 1.39 -1.15
C CYS A 114 1.55 1.87 -0.40
N PHE A 115 1.31 2.36 0.82
CA PHE A 115 2.32 2.76 1.77
C PHE A 115 2.03 2.19 3.16
N LEU A 116 3.08 1.96 3.93
CA LEU A 116 2.99 1.40 5.27
C LEU A 116 3.83 2.24 6.22
N ASN A 117 3.25 2.78 7.29
CA ASN A 117 3.98 3.52 8.34
C ASN A 117 3.53 3.10 9.74
N GLN A 118 4.21 3.61 10.76
CA GLN A 118 3.85 3.37 12.15
C GLN A 118 3.81 4.68 12.93
N VAL A 119 2.97 4.72 13.95
CA VAL A 119 2.81 5.86 14.84
C VAL A 119 3.64 5.62 16.10
N GLY A 120 4.39 6.60 16.57
CA GLY A 120 5.05 6.62 17.86
C GLY A 120 4.21 7.26 18.96
N ASP A 121 4.64 7.07 20.21
CA ASP A 121 3.90 7.44 21.42
C ASP A 121 4.12 8.91 21.85
N SER A 122 3.87 9.85 20.92
CA SER A 122 3.89 11.29 21.17
C SER A 122 2.85 12.02 20.30
N LEU A 123 2.37 13.17 20.75
CA LEU A 123 1.45 13.98 19.94
C LEU A 123 2.10 14.48 18.65
N ASP A 124 3.38 14.83 18.70
CA ASP A 124 4.12 15.28 17.52
C ASP A 124 4.15 14.18 16.46
N ASP A 125 4.46 12.94 16.83
CA ASP A 125 4.54 11.84 15.86
C ASP A 125 3.15 11.38 15.36
N ILE A 126 2.12 11.47 16.20
CA ILE A 126 0.72 11.25 15.79
C ILE A 126 0.32 12.27 14.70
N VAL A 127 0.59 13.56 14.93
CA VAL A 127 0.25 14.64 13.98
C VAL A 127 1.10 14.56 12.72
N GLU A 128 2.39 14.24 12.85
CA GLU A 128 3.29 14.02 11.71
C GLU A 128 2.82 12.84 10.87
N THR A 129 2.44 11.71 11.48
CA THR A 129 1.94 10.55 10.76
C THR A 129 0.63 10.83 10.04
N TRP A 130 -0.30 11.56 10.67
CA TRP A 130 -1.51 12.02 9.96
C TRP A 130 -1.18 12.92 8.78
N THR A 131 -0.22 13.83 8.95
CA THR A 131 0.23 14.73 7.88
C THR A 131 0.85 13.93 6.75
N GLU A 132 1.71 12.96 7.05
CA GLU A 132 2.28 12.04 6.06
C GLU A 132 1.18 11.29 5.31
N ASN A 133 0.23 10.69 6.05
CA ASN A 133 -0.91 9.97 5.47
C ASN A 133 -1.72 10.85 4.50
N VAL A 134 -1.89 12.13 4.79
CA VAL A 134 -2.56 13.06 3.85
C VAL A 134 -1.81 13.12 2.52
N TRP A 135 -0.48 13.26 2.55
CA TRP A 135 0.33 13.34 1.34
C TRP A 135 0.38 12.02 0.58
N LEU A 136 0.55 10.90 1.29
CA LEU A 136 0.53 9.54 0.73
C LEU A 136 -0.79 9.25 0.00
N ALA A 137 -1.92 9.49 0.67
CA ALA A 137 -3.25 9.28 0.09
C ALA A 137 -3.52 10.25 -1.08
N SER A 138 -3.16 11.53 -0.97
CA SER A 138 -3.42 12.51 -2.03
C SER A 138 -2.71 12.20 -3.35
N ASN A 139 -1.68 11.36 -3.32
CA ASN A 139 -0.92 10.89 -4.48
C ASN A 139 -1.34 9.50 -4.97
N GLY A 140 -2.44 8.95 -4.45
CA GLY A 140 -3.08 7.75 -4.98
C GLY A 140 -2.82 6.45 -4.21
N GLY A 141 -2.05 6.51 -3.11
CA GLY A 141 -1.70 5.32 -2.34
C GLY A 141 -2.73 4.93 -1.28
N GLY A 142 -3.03 3.63 -1.17
CA GLY A 142 -3.65 3.06 0.03
C GLY A 142 -2.68 3.03 1.21
N ILE A 143 -3.18 3.05 2.45
CA ILE A 143 -2.33 3.21 3.64
C ILE A 143 -2.54 2.06 4.62
N GLY A 144 -1.46 1.48 5.13
CA GLY A 144 -1.44 0.68 6.36
C GLY A 144 -0.72 1.45 7.47
N THR A 145 -1.35 1.66 8.62
CA THR A 145 -0.74 2.37 9.75
C THR A 145 -0.75 1.54 11.03
N TYR A 146 0.42 1.38 11.65
CA TYR A 146 0.59 0.60 12.86
C TYR A 146 0.45 1.50 14.08
N TRP A 147 -0.50 1.19 14.97
CA TRP A 147 -0.84 1.99 16.14
C TRP A 147 -0.36 1.37 17.46
N GLY A 148 0.17 0.15 17.44
CA GLY A 148 0.48 -0.59 18.66
C GLY A 148 1.65 -0.04 19.49
N ASN A 149 2.35 1.00 19.04
CA ASN A 149 3.35 1.70 19.88
C ASN A 149 2.72 2.73 20.82
N VAL A 150 1.51 3.23 20.52
CA VAL A 150 0.87 4.32 21.27
C VAL A 150 0.25 3.75 22.55
N ARG A 151 0.48 4.43 23.68
CA ARG A 151 0.01 3.95 24.99
C ARG A 151 -1.52 3.87 25.08
N SER A 152 -2.01 2.94 25.89
CA SER A 152 -3.43 2.65 26.03
C SER A 152 -4.18 3.63 26.94
N ILE A 153 -5.51 3.66 26.79
CA ILE A 153 -6.42 4.48 27.61
C ILE A 153 -6.12 4.41 29.11
N GLY A 154 -6.14 5.57 29.79
CA GLY A 154 -5.89 5.67 31.23
C GLY A 154 -4.41 5.73 31.63
N GLU A 155 -3.49 5.41 30.72
CA GLU A 155 -2.05 5.58 30.98
C GLU A 155 -1.67 7.07 31.09
N LYS A 156 -0.71 7.38 31.97
CA LYS A 156 -0.34 8.76 32.33
C LYS A 156 0.19 9.57 31.14
N VAL A 157 -0.17 10.84 31.07
CA VAL A 157 0.34 11.85 30.12
C VAL A 157 0.69 13.14 30.87
N GLY A 158 1.89 13.68 30.65
CA GLY A 158 2.38 14.83 31.41
C GLY A 158 2.45 14.54 32.91
N GLN A 159 2.22 15.56 33.76
CA GLN A 159 2.24 15.37 35.21
C GLN A 159 0.92 14.82 35.77
N ASN A 160 -0.23 15.31 35.27
CA ASN A 160 -1.55 15.05 35.86
C ASN A 160 -2.59 14.51 34.86
N GLY A 161 -2.22 14.24 33.61
CA GLY A 161 -3.14 13.78 32.57
C GLY A 161 -3.16 12.26 32.41
N GLN A 162 -4.20 11.77 31.75
CA GLN A 162 -4.32 10.40 31.24
C GLN A 162 -4.72 10.46 29.76
N THR A 163 -4.26 9.50 28.96
CA THR A 163 -4.65 9.42 27.55
C THR A 163 -6.08 8.86 27.39
N SER A 164 -6.74 9.25 26.31
CA SER A 164 -8.04 8.70 25.87
C SER A 164 -7.91 7.40 25.05
N GLY A 165 -6.67 6.91 24.88
CA GLY A 165 -6.34 5.72 24.11
C GLY A 165 -6.20 5.98 22.61
N ILE A 166 -5.98 4.91 21.84
CA ILE A 166 -5.73 4.98 20.39
C ILE A 166 -7.01 5.20 19.58
N ILE A 167 -8.17 4.77 20.08
CA ILE A 167 -9.42 4.74 19.30
C ILE A 167 -9.86 6.14 18.83
N PRO A 168 -9.84 7.20 19.65
CA PRO A 168 -10.14 8.56 19.19
C PRO A 168 -9.16 9.07 18.13
N PHE A 169 -7.88 8.71 18.21
CA PHE A 169 -6.89 9.09 17.20
C PHE A 169 -7.15 8.38 15.86
N ILE A 170 -7.50 7.09 15.90
CA ILE A 170 -7.91 6.32 14.73
C ILE A 170 -9.18 6.91 14.10
N ARG A 171 -10.12 7.42 14.91
CA ARG A 171 -11.33 8.11 14.41
C ARG A 171 -11.02 9.37 13.60
N VAL A 172 -9.98 10.10 13.97
CA VAL A 172 -9.49 11.26 13.19
C VAL A 172 -8.92 10.77 11.86
N MET A 173 -8.10 9.71 11.87
CA MET A 173 -7.57 9.09 10.66
C MET A 173 -8.69 8.60 9.71
N ASP A 174 -9.78 8.07 10.23
CA ASP A 174 -10.97 7.67 9.45
C ASP A 174 -11.56 8.86 8.70
N SER A 175 -11.72 9.99 9.40
CA SER A 175 -12.25 11.22 8.81
C SER A 175 -11.30 11.83 7.78
N LEU A 176 -10.00 11.82 8.04
CA LEU A 176 -8.97 12.29 7.09
C LEU A 176 -8.98 11.44 5.81
N THR A 177 -9.05 10.12 5.95
CA THR A 177 -9.06 9.18 4.81
C THR A 177 -10.25 9.45 3.89
N LEU A 178 -11.43 9.71 4.46
CA LEU A 178 -12.63 10.08 3.71
C LEU A 178 -12.54 11.44 3.02
N ALA A 179 -11.89 12.42 3.66
CA ALA A 179 -11.77 13.77 3.13
C ALA A 179 -10.86 13.85 1.90
N ILE A 180 -9.97 12.87 1.71
CA ILE A 180 -9.00 12.85 0.63
C ILE A 180 -9.51 12.02 -0.56
N SER A 181 -9.62 12.69 -1.71
CA SER A 181 -9.85 12.04 -3.01
C SER A 181 -8.50 11.66 -3.64
N GLN A 182 -8.28 10.37 -3.94
CA GLN A 182 -7.06 9.83 -4.56
C GLN A 182 -7.01 10.17 -6.05
N GLY A 183 -6.81 11.46 -6.37
CA GLY A 183 -7.02 11.94 -7.73
C GLY A 183 -8.45 11.69 -8.21
N SER A 184 -8.71 11.90 -9.50
CA SER A 184 -10.06 11.79 -10.09
C SER A 184 -10.65 10.37 -10.13
N LEU A 185 -10.02 9.36 -9.51
CA LEU A 185 -10.28 7.94 -9.81
C LEU A 185 -10.87 7.12 -8.66
N ARG A 186 -10.50 7.36 -7.39
CA ARG A 186 -10.94 6.56 -6.22
C ARG A 186 -11.01 7.37 -4.92
N ARG A 187 -11.81 6.91 -3.96
CA ARG A 187 -11.82 7.41 -2.57
C ARG A 187 -10.60 6.84 -1.83
N GLY A 188 -10.04 7.61 -0.90
CA GLY A 188 -9.01 7.11 0.01
C GLY A 188 -9.48 5.90 0.80
N SER A 189 -8.58 4.96 1.04
CA SER A 189 -8.81 3.80 1.90
C SER A 189 -7.54 3.50 2.70
N ALA A 190 -7.73 3.10 3.95
CA ALA A 190 -6.65 2.81 4.87
C ALA A 190 -7.02 1.68 5.84
N ALA A 191 -6.00 0.98 6.32
CA ALA A 191 -6.08 -0.03 7.36
C ALA A 191 -5.24 0.38 8.57
N CYS A 192 -5.71 0.05 9.77
CA CYS A 192 -4.96 0.21 11.01
C CYS A 192 -4.61 -1.15 11.61
N TYR A 193 -3.43 -1.26 12.23
CA TYR A 193 -2.94 -2.50 12.82
C TYR A 193 -2.50 -2.30 14.27
N ILE A 194 -2.77 -3.29 15.13
CA ILE A 194 -2.24 -3.40 16.50
C ILE A 194 -1.86 -4.85 16.82
N ASP A 195 -1.05 -5.02 17.86
CA ASP A 195 -0.77 -6.34 18.43
C ASP A 195 -1.95 -6.89 19.24
N VAL A 196 -2.16 -8.22 19.20
CA VAL A 196 -3.22 -8.90 19.97
C VAL A 196 -3.09 -8.71 21.48
N HIS A 197 -1.88 -8.44 21.98
CA HIS A 197 -1.63 -8.11 23.38
C HIS A 197 -1.84 -6.63 23.73
N HIS A 198 -2.23 -5.78 22.78
CA HIS A 198 -2.46 -4.36 23.08
C HIS A 198 -3.65 -4.20 24.05
N PRO A 199 -3.59 -3.35 25.09
CA PRO A 199 -4.63 -3.30 26.12
C PRO A 199 -6.02 -2.89 25.61
N GLU A 200 -6.07 -2.14 24.50
CA GLU A 200 -7.31 -1.73 23.82
C GLU A 200 -7.81 -2.76 22.79
N ILE A 201 -7.26 -3.98 22.72
CA ILE A 201 -7.61 -5.00 21.71
C ILE A 201 -9.12 -5.25 21.64
N GLU A 202 -9.78 -5.42 22.78
CA GLU A 202 -11.22 -5.76 22.79
C GLU A 202 -12.11 -4.68 22.20
N GLU A 203 -11.73 -3.42 22.34
CA GLU A 203 -12.47 -2.29 21.78
C GLU A 203 -12.07 -2.02 20.32
N PHE A 204 -10.79 -2.19 20.00
CA PHE A 204 -10.28 -2.09 18.64
C PHE A 204 -11.02 -3.03 17.69
N LEU A 205 -11.34 -4.26 18.14
CA LEU A 205 -12.13 -5.21 17.35
C LEU A 205 -13.55 -4.70 17.04
N GLU A 206 -14.08 -3.76 17.81
CA GLU A 206 -15.45 -3.26 17.67
C GLU A 206 -15.56 -1.92 16.93
N ILE A 207 -14.45 -1.33 16.46
CA ILE A 207 -14.48 0.01 15.86
C ILE A 207 -15.34 0.07 14.59
N ARG A 208 -15.54 -1.07 13.92
CA ARG A 208 -16.40 -1.19 12.73
C ARG A 208 -17.83 -1.62 13.01
N LYS A 209 -18.18 -1.90 14.27
CA LYS A 209 -19.58 -2.14 14.64
C LYS A 209 -20.35 -0.83 14.60
N ALA A 210 -21.47 -0.82 13.88
CA ALA A 210 -22.36 0.34 13.78
C ALA A 210 -23.02 0.73 15.12
N SER A 211 -23.10 -0.21 16.07
CA SER A 211 -23.64 0.00 17.42
C SER A 211 -22.56 0.42 18.42
N GLY A 212 -22.91 1.26 19.40
CA GLY A 212 -22.03 1.70 20.49
C GLY A 212 -21.81 3.21 20.46
N ASP A 213 -20.80 3.70 21.18
CA ASP A 213 -20.44 5.12 21.17
C ASP A 213 -19.86 5.51 19.79
N PHE A 214 -20.57 6.37 19.06
CA PHE A 214 -20.18 6.86 17.74
C PHE A 214 -18.80 7.53 17.72
N ASN A 215 -18.37 8.14 18.82
CA ASN A 215 -17.05 8.78 18.91
C ASN A 215 -15.90 7.77 18.92
N ARG A 216 -16.22 6.49 19.13
CA ARG A 216 -15.25 5.39 19.20
C ARG A 216 -15.41 4.39 18.04
N LYS A 217 -16.12 4.79 16.96
CA LYS A 217 -16.35 3.98 15.75
C LYS A 217 -15.69 4.57 14.51
N SER A 218 -14.99 3.73 13.74
CA SER A 218 -14.29 4.09 12.50
C SER A 218 -14.76 3.16 11.39
N LEU A 219 -15.94 3.45 10.82
CA LEU A 219 -16.64 2.54 9.91
C LEU A 219 -16.02 2.47 8.50
N ASN A 220 -15.15 3.42 8.14
CA ASN A 220 -14.55 3.56 6.81
C ASN A 220 -13.08 3.11 6.78
N LEU A 221 -12.48 2.91 7.96
CA LEU A 221 -11.18 2.28 8.11
C LEU A 221 -11.32 0.77 8.20
N HIS A 222 -10.41 0.09 7.52
CA HIS A 222 -10.16 -1.31 7.73
C HIS A 222 -9.30 -1.50 8.99
N HIS A 223 -9.36 -2.67 9.60
CA HIS A 223 -8.49 -2.98 10.74
C HIS A 223 -7.98 -4.41 10.73
N GLY A 224 -6.73 -4.57 11.16
CA GLY A 224 -6.04 -5.85 11.27
C GLY A 224 -5.39 -6.02 12.63
N ILE A 225 -5.18 -7.27 13.03
CA ILE A 225 -4.52 -7.62 14.29
C ILE A 225 -3.33 -8.53 14.01
N ASN A 226 -2.24 -8.28 14.72
CA ASN A 226 -1.07 -9.13 14.71
C ASN A 226 -1.25 -10.26 15.73
N ILE A 227 -1.27 -11.48 15.23
CA ILE A 227 -1.38 -12.71 16.00
C ILE A 227 0.03 -13.29 16.18
N THR A 228 0.38 -13.58 17.43
CA THR A 228 1.62 -14.26 17.80
C THR A 228 1.39 -15.75 18.03
N ASP A 229 2.43 -16.55 17.88
CA ASP A 229 2.43 -17.98 18.19
C ASP A 229 2.11 -18.20 19.67
N ASP A 230 2.68 -17.36 20.55
CA ASP A 230 2.40 -17.38 22.01
C ASP A 230 0.91 -17.19 22.32
N PHE A 231 0.22 -16.29 21.63
CA PHE A 231 -1.22 -16.10 21.81
C PHE A 231 -2.00 -17.35 21.36
N MET A 232 -1.60 -17.97 20.24
CA MET A 232 -2.27 -19.16 19.73
C MET A 232 -2.08 -20.39 20.63
N GLU A 233 -0.91 -20.54 21.27
CA GLU A 233 -0.72 -21.58 22.29
C GLU A 233 -1.58 -21.30 23.53
N ALA A 234 -1.68 -20.04 23.99
CA ALA A 234 -2.59 -19.68 25.09
C ALA A 234 -4.07 -19.97 24.73
N VAL A 235 -4.49 -19.69 23.50
CA VAL A 235 -5.84 -20.04 22.99
C VAL A 235 -6.08 -21.55 23.05
N LYS A 236 -5.11 -22.33 22.57
CA LYS A 236 -5.18 -23.80 22.54
C LYS A 236 -5.30 -24.40 23.95
N ASN A 237 -4.58 -23.83 24.92
CA ASN A 237 -4.55 -24.31 26.30
C ASN A 237 -5.64 -23.70 27.21
N ASP A 238 -6.45 -22.76 26.69
CA ASP A 238 -7.44 -21.99 27.48
C ASP A 238 -6.83 -21.15 28.62
N GLU A 239 -5.66 -20.56 28.36
CA GLU A 239 -4.91 -19.81 29.35
C GLU A 239 -5.31 -18.32 29.40
N ASP A 240 -4.99 -17.67 30.52
CA ASP A 240 -5.00 -16.22 30.60
C ASP A 240 -3.81 -15.64 29.82
N TYR A 241 -4.05 -14.54 29.11
CA TYR A 241 -3.11 -13.85 28.27
C TYR A 241 -2.91 -12.41 28.76
N GLY A 242 -1.66 -11.98 28.86
CA GLY A 242 -1.29 -10.66 29.34
C GLY A 242 -1.45 -9.59 28.26
N LEU A 243 -2.12 -8.50 28.60
CA LEU A 243 -2.18 -7.29 27.81
C LEU A 243 -1.10 -6.32 28.28
N ILE A 244 -0.23 -5.94 27.35
CA ILE A 244 1.06 -5.30 27.63
C ILE A 244 0.98 -3.83 27.25
N SER A 245 1.27 -2.94 28.20
CA SER A 245 1.38 -1.50 27.89
C SER A 245 2.50 -1.26 26.88
N PRO A 246 2.23 -0.57 25.75
CA PRO A 246 3.27 -0.16 24.82
C PRO A 246 4.31 0.77 25.47
N LYS A 247 3.95 1.48 26.54
CA LYS A 247 4.81 2.44 27.23
C LYS A 247 5.68 1.81 28.29
N SER A 248 5.10 1.09 29.26
CA SER A 248 5.86 0.49 30.37
C SER A 248 6.45 -0.88 30.03
N LYS A 249 5.92 -1.55 28.99
CA LYS A 249 6.23 -2.94 28.64
C LYS A 249 5.83 -3.95 29.71
N GLU A 250 4.98 -3.54 30.65
CA GLU A 250 4.45 -4.41 31.70
C GLU A 250 3.05 -4.92 31.34
N VAL A 251 2.68 -6.08 31.86
CA VAL A 251 1.31 -6.59 31.80
C VAL A 251 0.45 -5.74 32.73
N ILE A 252 -0.52 -5.02 32.15
CA ILE A 252 -1.42 -4.14 32.91
C ILE A 252 -2.79 -4.77 33.16
N ARG A 253 -3.16 -5.78 32.38
CA ARG A 253 -4.41 -6.52 32.49
C ARG A 253 -4.22 -7.92 31.91
N THR A 254 -4.98 -8.91 32.40
CA THR A 254 -5.07 -10.24 31.79
C THR A 254 -6.48 -10.50 31.28
N ILE A 255 -6.58 -11.36 30.26
CA ILE A 255 -7.84 -11.80 29.65
C ILE A 255 -7.74 -13.29 29.31
N ASN A 256 -8.85 -14.01 29.27
CA ASN A 256 -8.83 -15.38 28.76
C ASN A 256 -8.62 -15.39 27.24
N ALA A 257 -7.58 -16.08 26.77
CA ALA A 257 -7.16 -16.08 25.37
C ALA A 257 -8.24 -16.66 24.45
N ARG A 258 -8.86 -17.78 24.85
CA ARG A 258 -9.90 -18.46 24.07
C ARG A 258 -11.14 -17.60 23.87
N LYS A 259 -11.59 -16.88 24.90
CA LYS A 259 -12.70 -15.92 24.82
C LYS A 259 -12.37 -14.76 23.89
N LEU A 260 -11.16 -14.22 23.94
CA LEU A 260 -10.75 -13.19 22.97
C LEU A 260 -10.75 -13.74 21.55
N TRP A 261 -10.23 -14.95 21.33
CA TRP A 261 -10.23 -15.59 20.02
C TRP A 261 -11.64 -15.83 19.48
N GLN A 262 -12.57 -16.30 20.33
CA GLN A 262 -13.98 -16.41 19.97
C GLN A 262 -14.55 -15.06 19.52
N LYS A 263 -14.30 -13.99 20.29
CA LYS A 263 -14.74 -12.63 19.94
C LYS A 263 -14.17 -12.17 18.58
N ILE A 264 -12.89 -12.45 18.31
CA ILE A 264 -12.23 -12.15 17.03
C ILE A 264 -12.97 -12.83 15.87
N LEU A 265 -13.23 -14.14 16.00
CA LEU A 265 -13.90 -14.92 14.96
C LEU A 265 -15.35 -14.48 14.75
N GLU A 266 -16.10 -14.22 15.82
CA GLU A 266 -17.48 -13.72 15.74
C GLU A 266 -17.57 -12.38 15.01
N LEU A 267 -16.66 -11.46 15.31
CA LEU A 267 -16.61 -10.15 14.65
C LEU A 267 -16.21 -10.26 13.18
N ARG A 268 -15.28 -11.16 12.88
CA ARG A 268 -14.86 -11.45 11.50
C ARG A 268 -15.98 -12.09 10.69
N MET A 269 -16.80 -12.95 11.29
CA MET A 269 -18.01 -13.48 10.66
C MET A 269 -19.07 -12.39 10.42
N GLN A 270 -19.20 -11.42 11.33
CA GLN A 270 -20.18 -10.34 11.23
C GLN A 270 -19.79 -9.26 10.21
N THR A 271 -18.50 -8.93 10.12
CA THR A 271 -18.03 -7.73 9.40
C THR A 271 -17.02 -8.02 8.30
N GLY A 272 -16.50 -9.25 8.20
CA GLY A 272 -15.34 -9.59 7.39
C GLY A 272 -13.99 -9.25 8.04
N GLU A 273 -14.00 -8.57 9.19
CA GLU A 273 -12.82 -8.03 9.88
C GLU A 273 -12.80 -8.33 11.39
N PRO A 274 -11.61 -8.37 12.03
CA PRO A 274 -10.32 -7.86 11.55
C PRO A 274 -9.62 -8.75 10.51
N TYR A 275 -8.66 -8.16 9.79
CA TYR A 275 -7.60 -8.91 9.14
C TYR A 275 -6.73 -9.63 10.19
N LEU A 276 -6.20 -10.79 9.86
CA LEU A 276 -5.37 -11.59 10.76
C LEU A 276 -3.97 -11.70 10.15
N LEU A 277 -2.97 -11.14 10.81
CA LEU A 277 -1.56 -11.22 10.40
C LEU A 277 -0.78 -12.05 11.41
N PHE A 278 -0.28 -13.22 11.01
CA PHE A 278 0.57 -14.05 11.87
C PHE A 278 2.00 -13.52 11.88
N THR A 279 2.30 -12.60 12.78
CA THR A 279 3.53 -11.79 12.72
C THR A 279 4.79 -12.59 12.99
N ASP A 280 4.72 -13.65 13.80
CA ASP A 280 5.90 -14.47 14.08
C ASP A 280 6.31 -15.25 12.84
N THR A 281 5.35 -15.84 12.13
CA THR A 281 5.59 -16.48 10.83
C THR A 281 6.22 -15.50 9.84
N VAL A 282 5.67 -14.28 9.73
CA VAL A 282 6.20 -13.24 8.83
C VAL A 282 7.64 -12.86 9.18
N ASN A 283 7.92 -12.56 10.45
CA ASN A 283 9.26 -12.16 10.90
C ASN A 283 10.26 -13.32 10.80
N ASN A 284 9.84 -14.56 11.05
CA ASN A 284 10.64 -15.78 10.87
C ASN A 284 10.94 -16.08 9.39
N ALA A 285 10.10 -15.62 8.46
CA ALA A 285 10.34 -15.74 7.02
C ALA A 285 11.20 -14.62 6.43
N MET A 286 11.42 -13.51 7.16
CA MET A 286 12.22 -12.38 6.67
C MET A 286 13.63 -12.79 6.24
N PRO A 287 14.21 -12.13 5.21
CA PRO A 287 15.60 -12.38 4.82
C PRO A 287 16.56 -12.23 6.00
N ALA A 288 17.51 -13.17 6.12
CA ALA A 288 18.43 -13.23 7.26
C ALA A 288 19.25 -11.94 7.46
N HIS A 289 19.59 -11.23 6.38
CA HIS A 289 20.31 -9.97 6.46
C HIS A 289 19.45 -8.85 7.07
N GLN A 290 18.14 -8.79 6.79
CA GLN A 290 17.23 -7.82 7.39
C GLN A 290 17.05 -8.08 8.89
N ARG A 291 16.89 -9.35 9.28
CA ARG A 291 16.84 -9.73 10.70
C ARG A 291 18.11 -9.36 11.47
N LYS A 292 19.28 -9.56 10.87
CA LYS A 292 20.58 -9.17 11.47
C LYS A 292 20.69 -7.66 11.69
N LEU A 293 20.01 -6.85 10.87
CA LEU A 293 19.93 -5.40 11.02
C LEU A 293 18.86 -4.95 12.03
N GLY A 294 18.17 -5.89 12.70
CA GLY A 294 17.10 -5.58 13.65
C GLY A 294 15.82 -5.06 13.01
N LEU A 295 15.65 -5.22 11.69
CA LEU A 295 14.40 -4.86 11.02
C LEU A 295 13.29 -5.82 11.44
N LYS A 296 12.08 -5.27 11.64
CA LYS A 296 10.89 -6.01 12.05
C LYS A 296 9.70 -5.59 11.19
N VAL A 297 8.86 -6.55 10.83
CA VAL A 297 7.54 -6.28 10.26
C VAL A 297 6.53 -6.23 11.40
N THR A 298 5.82 -5.10 11.53
CA THR A 298 4.83 -4.84 12.59
C THR A 298 3.41 -4.71 12.05
N GLN A 299 3.21 -4.79 10.74
CA GLN A 299 1.90 -4.71 10.12
C GLN A 299 1.93 -5.20 8.67
N SER A 300 0.77 -5.18 8.02
CA SER A 300 0.66 -5.24 6.57
C SER A 300 0.12 -3.92 6.00
N ASN A 301 -0.02 -3.83 4.68
CA ASN A 301 -0.72 -2.75 3.98
C ASN A 301 -2.25 -2.90 4.05
N LEU A 302 -2.98 -2.07 3.28
CA LEU A 302 -4.44 -2.10 3.16
C LEU A 302 -5.04 -3.48 2.83
N CYS A 303 -4.37 -4.26 1.97
CA CYS A 303 -4.92 -5.52 1.42
C CYS A 303 -4.29 -6.79 2.02
N SER A 304 -3.46 -6.65 3.07
CA SER A 304 -2.83 -7.75 3.81
C SER A 304 -1.77 -8.61 3.05
N GLU A 305 -1.26 -8.14 1.90
CA GLU A 305 -0.29 -8.87 1.08
C GLU A 305 1.16 -8.38 1.24
N ILE A 306 1.37 -7.19 1.81
CA ILE A 306 2.70 -6.56 1.91
C ILE A 306 3.21 -6.56 3.33
N THR A 307 4.26 -7.31 3.58
CA THR A 307 4.91 -7.44 4.89
C THR A 307 6.32 -6.87 4.85
N LEU A 308 6.43 -5.54 4.80
CA LEU A 308 7.71 -4.83 4.75
C LEU A 308 8.03 -4.13 6.08
N PRO A 309 9.32 -4.04 6.47
CA PRO A 309 9.71 -3.32 7.68
C PRO A 309 9.36 -1.83 7.60
N THR A 310 8.84 -1.31 8.71
CA THR A 310 8.54 0.11 8.90
C THR A 310 9.14 0.58 10.23
N GLY A 311 9.17 1.89 10.44
CA GLY A 311 9.69 2.45 11.67
C GLY A 311 11.17 2.81 11.65
N VAL A 312 11.67 3.22 12.83
CA VAL A 312 13.07 3.61 13.03
C VAL A 312 13.98 2.40 12.87
N ASP A 313 14.94 2.46 11.93
CA ASP A 313 15.93 1.41 11.73
C ASP A 313 17.23 1.58 12.54
N HIS A 314 18.16 0.66 12.33
CA HIS A 314 19.51 0.65 12.90
C HIS A 314 20.34 1.92 12.60
N ALA A 315 19.96 2.74 11.62
CA ALA A 315 20.59 4.02 11.31
C ALA A 315 19.84 5.22 11.94
N GLY A 316 18.82 4.97 12.76
CA GLY A 316 18.00 6.00 13.39
C GLY A 316 17.09 6.74 12.42
N GLN A 317 16.85 6.18 11.24
CA GLN A 317 15.97 6.80 10.23
C GLN A 317 14.61 6.11 10.24
N ASP A 318 13.55 6.92 10.20
CA ASP A 318 12.18 6.42 10.18
C ASP A 318 11.73 6.05 8.77
N ARG A 319 10.99 4.95 8.65
CA ARG A 319 10.71 4.24 7.40
C ARG A 319 9.23 4.10 7.16
N THR A 320 8.83 4.56 5.97
CA THR A 320 7.53 4.26 5.39
C THR A 320 7.76 3.28 4.25
N ALA A 321 7.26 2.05 4.35
CA ALA A 321 7.44 1.08 3.28
C ALA A 321 6.56 1.42 2.07
N VAL A 322 7.02 1.04 0.88
CA VAL A 322 6.44 1.41 -0.41
C VAL A 322 6.10 0.13 -1.16
N CYS A 323 4.94 0.11 -1.81
CA CYS A 323 4.45 -1.04 -2.54
C CYS A 323 4.37 -0.75 -4.05
N CYS A 324 5.36 -1.25 -4.79
CA CYS A 324 5.42 -1.21 -6.25
C CYS A 324 4.98 -2.58 -6.81
N LEU A 325 3.86 -2.62 -7.53
CA LEU A 325 3.17 -3.86 -7.87
C LEU A 325 2.92 -4.06 -9.36
N SER A 326 2.97 -5.32 -9.76
CA SER A 326 2.45 -5.81 -11.03
C SER A 326 1.89 -7.22 -10.86
N SER A 327 1.19 -7.75 -11.85
CA SER A 327 0.70 -9.14 -11.83
C SER A 327 0.86 -9.82 -13.18
N VAL A 328 1.38 -11.05 -13.17
CA VAL A 328 1.41 -11.92 -14.34
C VAL A 328 0.08 -12.66 -14.50
N ASN A 329 -0.31 -12.94 -15.74
CA ASN A 329 -1.57 -13.58 -16.06
C ASN A 329 -1.43 -15.10 -16.16
N ALA A 330 -1.97 -15.85 -15.19
CA ALA A 330 -1.94 -17.30 -15.19
C ALA A 330 -2.61 -17.92 -16.43
N GLU A 331 -3.65 -17.29 -16.99
CA GLU A 331 -4.33 -17.78 -18.19
C GLU A 331 -3.39 -17.86 -19.41
N LYS A 332 -2.32 -17.06 -19.38
CA LYS A 332 -1.30 -16.98 -20.41
C LYS A 332 -0.03 -17.76 -20.07
N TYR A 333 -0.04 -18.53 -18.98
CA TYR A 333 1.14 -19.24 -18.47
C TYR A 333 1.84 -20.08 -19.54
N LEU A 334 1.12 -20.87 -20.33
CA LEU A 334 1.69 -21.74 -21.37
C LEU A 334 2.29 -20.97 -22.56
N GLU A 335 2.06 -19.66 -22.64
CA GLU A 335 2.65 -18.77 -23.63
C GLU A 335 3.92 -18.12 -23.04
N TRP A 336 3.77 -17.35 -21.96
CA TRP A 336 4.87 -16.55 -21.42
C TRP A 336 5.93 -17.37 -20.67
N SER A 337 5.61 -18.57 -20.17
CA SER A 337 6.60 -19.44 -19.50
C SER A 337 7.71 -19.94 -20.44
N LYS A 338 7.52 -19.80 -21.75
CA LYS A 338 8.52 -20.13 -22.78
C LYS A 338 9.52 -19.00 -23.02
N ASP A 339 9.24 -17.81 -22.51
CA ASP A 339 10.12 -16.66 -22.59
C ASP A 339 10.96 -16.59 -21.31
N GLU A 340 12.24 -16.95 -21.43
CA GLU A 340 13.17 -17.00 -20.30
C GLU A 340 13.44 -15.62 -19.69
N THR A 341 13.25 -14.54 -20.46
CA THR A 341 13.55 -13.16 -20.05
C THR A 341 12.34 -12.44 -19.47
N PHE A 342 11.13 -12.95 -19.68
CA PHE A 342 9.86 -12.32 -19.28
C PHE A 342 9.81 -11.86 -17.82
N ILE A 343 10.20 -12.72 -16.89
CA ILE A 343 10.17 -12.38 -15.45
C ILE A 343 11.24 -11.34 -15.11
N GLU A 344 12.45 -11.47 -15.65
CA GLU A 344 13.55 -10.53 -15.41
C GLU A 344 13.21 -9.13 -15.93
N ASP A 345 12.64 -9.04 -17.15
CA ASP A 345 12.15 -7.79 -17.73
C ASP A 345 11.10 -7.12 -16.81
N ILE A 346 10.16 -7.88 -16.25
CA ILE A 346 9.14 -7.32 -15.35
C ILE A 346 9.75 -6.82 -14.03
N PHE A 347 10.70 -7.55 -13.45
CA PHE A 347 11.39 -7.08 -12.25
C PHE A 347 12.19 -5.82 -12.52
N ARG A 348 12.86 -5.74 -13.68
CA ARG A 348 13.59 -4.54 -14.10
C ARG A 348 12.65 -3.36 -14.35
N PHE A 349 11.51 -3.59 -14.99
CA PHE A 349 10.43 -2.62 -15.13
C PHE A 349 9.95 -2.09 -13.78
N LEU A 350 9.68 -2.97 -12.81
CA LEU A 350 9.24 -2.58 -11.46
C LEU A 350 10.32 -1.78 -10.72
N ASP A 351 11.59 -2.13 -10.89
CA ASP A 351 12.72 -1.38 -10.34
C ASP A 351 12.77 0.05 -10.91
N ASN A 352 12.58 0.21 -12.21
CA ASN A 352 12.52 1.52 -12.89
C ASN A 352 11.28 2.34 -12.46
N VAL A 353 10.14 1.68 -12.24
CA VAL A 353 8.95 2.32 -11.65
C VAL A 353 9.26 2.87 -10.25
N LEU A 354 10.00 2.11 -9.45
CA LEU A 354 10.38 2.52 -8.10
C LEU A 354 11.40 3.66 -8.13
N GLU A 355 12.33 3.66 -9.08
CA GLU A 355 13.26 4.77 -9.31
C GLU A 355 12.52 6.07 -9.65
N ASP A 356 11.54 6.02 -10.56
CA ASP A 356 10.71 7.17 -10.90
C ASP A 356 9.96 7.73 -9.68
N PHE A 357 9.46 6.86 -8.80
CA PHE A 357 8.91 7.30 -7.51
C PHE A 357 9.98 8.00 -6.65
N ILE A 358 11.16 7.41 -6.50
CA ILE A 358 12.26 7.95 -5.69
C ILE A 358 12.66 9.36 -6.15
N GLU A 359 12.69 9.61 -7.46
CA GLU A 359 13.07 10.89 -8.04
C GLU A 359 11.96 11.95 -7.90
N ARG A 360 10.72 11.57 -8.24
CA ARG A 360 9.58 12.50 -8.32
C ARG A 360 8.86 12.71 -7.01
N ALA A 361 9.00 11.83 -6.02
CA ALA A 361 8.33 11.99 -4.74
C ALA A 361 8.69 13.33 -4.07
N PRO A 362 7.70 14.02 -3.50
CA PRO A 362 7.93 15.29 -2.84
C PRO A 362 8.62 15.10 -1.47
N PRO A 363 9.21 16.17 -0.89
CA PRO A 363 9.90 16.09 0.41
C PRO A 363 9.01 15.59 1.55
N GLU A 364 7.70 15.80 1.47
CA GLU A 364 6.72 15.29 2.45
C GLU A 364 6.67 13.76 2.52
N MET A 365 7.20 13.06 1.51
CA MET A 365 7.31 11.60 1.45
C MET A 365 8.73 11.11 1.74
N ALA A 366 9.56 11.90 2.41
CA ALA A 366 10.97 11.55 2.64
C ALA A 366 11.17 10.20 3.33
N ARG A 367 10.32 9.82 4.30
CA ARG A 367 10.37 8.50 4.98
C ARG A 367 10.12 7.35 3.98
N ALA A 368 9.23 7.57 3.01
CA ALA A 368 8.92 6.61 1.95
C ALA A 368 10.04 6.49 0.91
N VAL A 369 10.60 7.63 0.49
CA VAL A 369 11.76 7.68 -0.42
C VAL A 369 12.98 7.02 0.21
N TYR A 370 13.22 7.29 1.49
CA TYR A 370 14.29 6.64 2.24
C TYR A 370 14.16 5.13 2.20
N SER A 371 12.95 4.61 2.47
CA SER A 371 12.73 3.17 2.44
C SER A 371 12.91 2.58 1.04
N ALA A 372 12.30 3.18 0.02
CA ALA A 372 12.43 2.75 -1.36
C ALA A 372 13.89 2.67 -1.84
N LYS A 373 14.74 3.64 -1.46
CA LYS A 373 16.18 3.64 -1.79
C LYS A 373 16.97 2.49 -1.13
N ARG A 374 16.51 1.98 0.00
CA ARG A 374 17.24 0.99 0.80
C ARG A 374 16.95 -0.44 0.36
N GLU A 375 15.69 -0.84 0.28
CA GLU A 375 15.34 -2.24 -0.04
C GLU A 375 14.99 -2.46 -1.51
N ARG A 376 14.62 -1.39 -2.23
CA ARG A 376 14.07 -1.50 -3.60
C ARG A 376 12.96 -2.55 -3.72
N SER A 377 12.08 -2.62 -2.71
CA SER A 377 11.06 -3.65 -2.60
C SER A 377 10.00 -3.53 -3.72
N VAL A 378 9.81 -4.63 -4.44
CA VAL A 378 8.79 -4.77 -5.49
C VAL A 378 7.98 -6.05 -5.24
N GLY A 379 6.72 -6.06 -5.65
CA GLY A 379 5.82 -7.20 -5.51
C GLY A 379 5.24 -7.64 -6.85
N LEU A 380 5.52 -8.89 -7.23
CA LEU A 380 4.94 -9.51 -8.42
C LEU A 380 3.87 -10.53 -8.01
N GLY A 381 2.62 -10.24 -8.34
CA GLY A 381 1.47 -11.10 -8.08
C GLY A 381 1.10 -11.99 -9.26
N LEU A 382 0.05 -12.80 -9.05
CA LEU A 382 -0.58 -13.64 -10.06
C LEU A 382 -2.06 -13.29 -10.17
N MET A 383 -2.56 -13.09 -11.39
CA MET A 383 -3.98 -12.95 -11.69
C MET A 383 -4.47 -14.09 -12.58
N GLY A 384 -5.78 -14.32 -12.62
CA GLY A 384 -6.38 -15.34 -13.51
C GLY A 384 -6.13 -16.79 -13.07
N PHE A 385 -5.66 -17.04 -11.84
CA PHE A 385 -5.36 -18.41 -11.37
C PHE A 385 -6.57 -19.35 -11.47
N HIS A 386 -7.75 -18.88 -11.05
CA HIS A 386 -8.98 -19.67 -11.18
C HIS A 386 -9.31 -19.99 -12.64
N SER A 387 -9.25 -19.02 -13.54
CA SER A 387 -9.49 -19.24 -14.98
C SER A 387 -8.46 -20.18 -15.62
N PHE A 388 -7.20 -20.11 -15.17
CA PHE A 388 -6.16 -21.04 -15.59
C PHE A 388 -6.49 -22.47 -15.16
N LEU A 389 -6.84 -22.68 -13.89
CA LEU A 389 -7.27 -23.99 -13.40
C LEU A 389 -8.47 -24.54 -14.16
N GLN A 390 -9.46 -23.69 -14.46
CA GLN A 390 -10.61 -24.07 -15.30
C GLN A 390 -10.19 -24.50 -16.71
N THR A 391 -9.28 -23.76 -17.33
CA THR A 391 -8.72 -24.10 -18.67
C THR A 391 -7.98 -25.43 -18.64
N MET A 392 -7.30 -25.73 -17.53
CA MET A 392 -6.60 -27.00 -17.32
C MET A 392 -7.53 -28.13 -16.84
N ASN A 393 -8.82 -27.86 -16.64
CA ASN A 393 -9.80 -28.79 -16.07
C ASN A 393 -9.37 -29.34 -14.68
N VAL A 394 -8.78 -28.47 -13.85
CA VAL A 394 -8.32 -28.78 -12.50
C VAL A 394 -9.25 -28.09 -11.49
N PRO A 395 -9.97 -28.83 -10.64
CA PRO A 395 -10.74 -28.22 -9.55
C PRO A 395 -9.83 -27.53 -8.53
N LEU A 396 -10.24 -26.37 -8.02
CA LEU A 396 -9.48 -25.62 -7.01
C LEU A 396 -9.20 -26.43 -5.74
N GLU A 397 -10.14 -27.29 -5.35
CA GLU A 397 -10.03 -28.17 -4.17
C GLU A 397 -9.43 -29.54 -4.48
N SER A 398 -8.95 -29.76 -5.71
CA SER A 398 -8.36 -31.05 -6.08
C SER A 398 -7.02 -31.24 -5.36
N ALA A 399 -6.68 -32.50 -5.05
CA ALA A 399 -5.45 -32.85 -4.35
C ALA A 399 -4.19 -32.80 -5.25
N MET A 400 -4.33 -32.42 -6.52
CA MET A 400 -3.26 -32.44 -7.53
C MET A 400 -2.62 -31.07 -7.70
#